data_AF-A0A8T6HKB8-F1
#
_entry.id   AF-A0A8T6HKB8-F1
#
_cell.length_a   1.000
_cell.length_b   1.000
_cell.length_c   1.000
_cell.angle_alpha   90.00
_cell.angle_beta   90.00
_cell.angle_gamma   90.00
#
_symmetry.space_group_name_H-M   'P 1'
#
loop_
_entity.id
_entity.type
_entity.pdbx_description
1 polymer ?
#
loop_
_entity_poly.entity_id
_entity_poly.type
_entity_poly.pdbx_seq_one_letter_code
_entity_poly.pdbx_strand_id
1 'polypeptide(L)'
;MVFTQMAELSFERDAFLLLTPDASDAPVLHLRFLNQRTELPIHRSWAGWLWQQGLESDAIRPLKSEGLHAWYCHHNPQQLESELSAAVKYGALGLPRELNGASA
;
A
#
# COMPACT_ATOMS: atom_id res chain seq x y z
N MET A 1 13.62 7.64 25.48
CA MET A 1 14.55 7.17 24.42
C MET A 1 13.68 6.53 23.34
N VAL A 2 13.08 7.33 22.45
CA VAL A 2 12.07 6.88 21.46
C VAL A 2 12.63 6.89 20.03
N PHE A 3 13.79 7.54 19.83
CA PHE A 3 14.36 7.77 18.51
C PHE A 3 15.08 6.56 17.90
N THR A 4 15.53 5.59 18.71
CA THR A 4 16.26 4.42 18.20
C THR A 4 15.37 3.51 17.34
N GLN A 5 14.10 3.38 17.70
CA GLN A 5 13.16 2.51 16.99
C GLN A 5 12.79 3.02 15.59
N MET A 6 12.89 4.34 15.35
CA MET A 6 12.63 4.94 14.03
C MET A 6 13.77 4.70 13.04
N ALA A 7 15.01 4.52 13.52
CA ALA A 7 16.18 4.33 12.67
C ALA A 7 16.29 2.89 12.13
N GLU A 8 15.83 1.89 12.91
CA GLU A 8 15.87 0.47 12.52
C GLU A 8 14.92 0.14 11.35
N LEU A 9 13.86 0.93 11.16
CA LEU A 9 12.95 0.83 10.01
C LEU A 9 13.60 1.18 8.66
N SER A 10 14.80 1.74 8.67
CA SER A 10 15.54 2.10 7.44
C SER A 10 16.14 0.90 6.72
N PHE A 11 16.12 -0.30 7.32
CA PHE A 11 16.74 -1.52 6.78
C PHE A 11 15.76 -2.57 6.27
N GLU A 12 14.46 -2.44 6.54
CA GLU A 12 13.43 -3.29 5.91
C GLU A 12 12.96 -2.66 4.61
N ARG A 13 13.46 -3.16 3.47
CA ARG A 13 12.97 -2.75 2.13
C ARG A 13 11.46 -2.90 1.96
N ASP A 14 10.89 -3.82 2.73
CA ASP A 14 9.49 -4.25 2.67
C ASP A 14 8.59 -3.46 3.63
N ALA A 15 9.14 -2.54 4.43
CA ALA A 15 8.39 -1.72 5.34
C ALA A 15 8.62 -0.21 5.11
N PHE A 16 7.61 0.59 5.46
CA PHE A 16 7.73 2.04 5.48
C PHE A 16 6.75 2.68 6.45
N LEU A 17 7.14 3.86 6.95
CA LEU A 17 6.29 4.73 7.76
C LEU A 17 5.59 5.73 6.86
N LEU A 18 4.27 5.82 6.97
CA LEU A 18 3.46 6.83 6.29
C LEU A 18 3.00 7.88 7.28
N LEU A 19 3.35 9.14 7.01
CA LEU A 19 3.00 10.30 7.82
C LEU A 19 2.30 11.32 6.93
N THR A 20 1.12 11.80 7.36
CA THR A 20 0.39 12.85 6.64
C THR A 20 -0.44 13.70 7.60
N PRO A 21 -0.58 15.02 7.35
CA PRO A 21 -1.50 15.86 8.10
C PRO A 21 -2.97 15.57 7.78
N ASP A 22 -3.27 14.98 6.61
CA ASP A 22 -4.64 14.59 6.21
C ASP A 22 -4.70 13.08 5.96
N ALA A 23 -5.55 12.38 6.71
CA ALA A 23 -5.76 10.95 6.57
C ALA A 23 -6.37 10.56 5.21
N SER A 24 -7.04 11.48 4.53
CA SER A 24 -7.65 11.25 3.21
C SER A 24 -6.61 11.01 2.12
N ASP A 25 -5.40 11.54 2.30
CA ASP A 25 -4.27 11.36 1.38
C ASP A 25 -3.56 10.01 1.56
N ALA A 26 -3.81 9.31 2.67
CA ALA A 26 -3.08 8.10 3.03
C ALA A 26 -3.10 7.00 1.96
N PRO A 27 -4.22 6.68 1.28
CA PRO A 27 -4.24 5.67 0.22
C PRO A 27 -3.34 6.02 -0.99
N VAL A 28 -3.33 7.29 -1.39
CA VAL A 28 -2.54 7.75 -2.55
C VAL A 28 -1.05 7.77 -2.22
N LEU A 29 -0.71 8.25 -1.02
CA LEU A 29 0.66 8.23 -0.52
C LEU A 29 1.18 6.81 -0.35
N HIS A 30 0.36 5.91 0.20
CA HIS A 30 0.67 4.50 0.37
C HIS A 30 1.02 3.86 -0.97
N LEU A 31 0.17 4.02 -1.98
CA LEU A 31 0.43 3.51 -3.32
C LEU A 31 1.74 4.06 -3.90
N ARG A 32 2.01 5.37 -3.71
CA ARG A 32 3.24 5.99 -4.21
C ARG A 32 4.48 5.33 -3.59
N PHE A 33 4.48 5.11 -2.28
CA PHE A 33 5.59 4.46 -1.59
C PHE A 33 5.71 2.97 -1.93
N LEU A 34 4.59 2.29 -2.15
CA LEU A 34 4.54 0.90 -2.57
C LEU A 34 5.16 0.74 -3.97
N ASN A 35 4.75 1.56 -4.95
CA ASN A 35 5.26 1.56 -6.32
C ASN A 35 6.77 1.85 -6.42
N GLN A 36 7.36 2.54 -5.44
CA GLN A 36 8.80 2.76 -5.41
C GLN A 36 9.60 1.54 -4.95
N ARG A 37 8.92 0.57 -4.30
CA ARG A 37 9.54 -0.61 -3.67
C ARG A 37 9.21 -1.92 -4.37
N THR A 38 8.15 -1.93 -5.19
CA THR A 38 7.72 -3.09 -5.94
C THR A 38 7.94 -2.89 -7.44
N GLU A 39 8.27 -3.97 -8.13
CA GLU A 39 8.32 -4.01 -9.60
C GLU A 39 6.95 -4.35 -10.21
N LEU A 40 5.94 -4.61 -9.36
CA LEU A 40 4.59 -4.96 -9.81
C LEU A 40 3.91 -3.75 -10.47
N PRO A 41 3.22 -3.95 -11.61
CA PRO A 41 2.45 -2.89 -12.24
C PRO A 41 1.15 -2.63 -11.48
N ILE A 42 1.20 -1.78 -10.46
CA ILE A 42 0.03 -1.43 -9.64
C ILE A 42 -0.65 -0.17 -10.19
N HIS A 43 -1.90 -0.32 -10.62
CA HIS A 43 -2.66 0.79 -11.19
C HIS A 43 -3.18 1.76 -10.11
N ARG A 44 -3.18 3.06 -10.42
CA ARG A 44 -3.59 4.12 -9.49
C ARG A 44 -5.00 4.00 -8.93
N SER A 45 -5.93 3.44 -9.70
CA SER A 45 -7.32 3.24 -9.26
C SER A 45 -7.45 2.18 -8.15
N TRP A 46 -6.41 1.38 -7.91
CA TRP A 46 -6.42 0.35 -6.88
C TRP A 46 -5.98 0.88 -5.51
N ALA A 47 -5.54 2.15 -5.41
CA ALA A 47 -5.07 2.75 -4.16
C ALA A 47 -6.05 2.59 -2.98
N GLY A 48 -7.34 2.87 -3.21
CA GLY A 48 -8.37 2.73 -2.19
C GLY A 48 -8.57 1.27 -1.74
N TRP A 49 -8.59 0.33 -2.69
CA TRP A 49 -8.73 -1.09 -2.39
C TRP A 49 -7.52 -1.64 -1.64
N LEU A 50 -6.30 -1.33 -2.11
CA LEU A 50 -5.06 -1.75 -1.47
C LEU A 50 -4.94 -1.23 -0.04
N TRP A 51 -5.37 0.01 0.19
CA TRP A 51 -5.39 0.59 1.51
C TRP A 51 -6.34 -0.15 2.45
N GLN A 52 -7.58 -0.43 2.02
CA GLN A 52 -8.55 -1.16 2.83
C GLN A 52 -8.08 -2.59 3.13
N GLN A 53 -7.60 -3.31 2.11
CA GLN A 53 -7.09 -4.66 2.29
C GLN A 53 -5.88 -4.69 3.21
N GLY A 54 -4.98 -3.72 3.10
CA GLY A 54 -3.84 -3.63 4.00
C GLY A 54 -4.25 -3.41 5.46
N LEU A 55 -5.31 -2.65 5.71
CA LEU A 55 -5.88 -2.50 7.06
C LEU A 55 -6.53 -3.79 7.56
N GLU A 56 -7.27 -4.50 6.69
CA GLU A 56 -7.95 -5.75 7.03
C GLU A 56 -6.96 -6.89 7.32
N SER A 57 -5.84 -6.92 6.60
CA SER A 57 -4.78 -7.94 6.73
C SER A 57 -3.69 -7.57 7.75
N ASP A 58 -3.83 -6.47 8.49
CA ASP A 58 -2.82 -5.93 9.44
C ASP A 58 -1.47 -5.56 8.79
N ALA A 59 -1.39 -5.54 7.45
CA ALA A 59 -0.24 -5.06 6.69
C ALA A 59 -0.05 -3.54 6.84
N ILE A 60 -1.14 -2.81 7.13
CA ILE A 60 -1.14 -1.39 7.44
C ILE A 60 -1.69 -1.23 8.85
N ARG A 61 -0.85 -0.75 9.75
CA ARG A 61 -1.20 -0.55 11.16
C ARG A 61 -1.21 0.93 11.51
N PRO A 62 -2.34 1.48 11.99
CA PRO A 62 -2.37 2.84 12.50
C PRO A 62 -1.47 2.95 13.73
N LEU A 63 -0.68 4.01 13.79
CA LEU A 63 0.18 4.33 14.92
C LEU A 63 -0.39 5.52 15.69
N LYS A 64 -0.07 5.58 16.97
CA LYS A 64 -0.39 6.76 17.79
C LYS A 64 0.63 7.87 17.51
N SER A 65 0.14 9.02 17.08
CA SER A 65 0.93 10.22 16.82
C SER A 65 0.17 11.48 17.24
N GLU A 66 0.92 12.52 17.63
CA GLU A 66 0.38 13.84 17.99
C GLU A 66 0.58 14.79 16.79
N GLY A 67 -0.48 15.45 16.33
CA GLY A 67 -0.44 16.46 15.26
C GLY A 67 -0.30 15.94 13.82
N LEU A 68 -0.11 14.63 13.62
CA LEU A 68 -0.09 13.96 12.31
C LEU A 68 -0.84 12.64 12.40
N HIS A 69 -1.28 12.13 11.26
CA HIS A 69 -1.71 10.74 11.13
C HIS A 69 -0.54 9.87 10.70
N ALA A 70 -0.38 8.72 11.36
CA ALA A 70 0.74 7.82 11.15
C ALA A 70 0.29 6.37 10.94
N TRP A 71 0.92 5.68 10.00
CA TRP A 71 0.75 4.25 9.77
C TRP A 71 2.08 3.56 9.54
N TYR A 72 2.20 2.35 10.11
CA TYR A 72 3.24 1.41 9.79
C TYR A 72 2.76 0.49 8.67
N CYS A 73 3.45 0.49 7.54
CA CYS A 73 3.10 -0.31 6.38
C CYS A 73 4.18 -1.37 6.17
N HIS A 74 3.80 -2.65 6.15
CA HIS A 74 4.68 -3.78 5.88
C HIS A 74 4.07 -4.63 4.76
N HIS A 75 4.79 -4.79 3.66
CA HIS A 75 4.31 -5.49 2.48
C HIS A 75 5.24 -6.64 2.16
N ASN A 76 4.74 -7.87 2.31
CA ASN A 76 5.40 -9.02 1.72
C ASN A 76 5.10 -9.04 0.21
N PRO A 77 6.11 -8.92 -0.67
CA PRO A 77 5.90 -8.82 -2.12
C PRO A 77 5.21 -10.06 -2.70
N GLN A 78 5.50 -11.24 -2.16
CA GLN A 78 4.92 -12.51 -2.61
C GLN A 78 3.44 -12.62 -2.23
N GLN A 79 3.09 -12.16 -1.04
CA GLN A 79 1.71 -12.10 -0.59
C GLN A 79 0.91 -11.08 -1.39
N LEU A 80 1.47 -9.89 -1.62
CA LEU A 80 0.86 -8.83 -2.42
C LEU A 80 0.55 -9.30 -3.84
N GLU A 81 1.47 -10.02 -4.49
CA GLU A 81 1.26 -10.60 -5.82
C GLU A 81 0.08 -11.59 -5.83
N SER A 82 0.00 -12.45 -4.82
CA SER A 82 -1.08 -13.43 -4.67
C SER A 82 -2.44 -12.76 -4.46
N GLU A 83 -2.49 -11.76 -3.58
CA GLU A 83 -3.70 -10.99 -3.27
C GLU A 83 -4.18 -10.20 -4.48
N LEU A 84 -3.28 -9.52 -5.19
CA LEU A 84 -3.60 -8.81 -6.43
C LEU A 84 -4.12 -9.77 -7.50
N SER A 85 -3.45 -10.91 -7.69
CA SER A 85 -3.86 -11.94 -8.66
C SER A 85 -5.26 -12.49 -8.34
N ALA A 86 -5.54 -12.77 -7.07
CA ALA A 86 -6.84 -13.20 -6.62
C ALA A 86 -7.90 -12.12 -6.84
N ALA A 87 -7.62 -10.87 -6.45
CA ALA A 87 -8.57 -9.77 -6.55
C ALA A 87 -8.92 -9.40 -7.99
N VAL A 88 -7.96 -9.49 -8.91
CA VAL A 88 -8.22 -9.37 -10.36
C VAL A 88 -9.07 -10.55 -10.85
N LYS A 89 -8.72 -11.78 -10.48
CA LYS A 89 -9.44 -12.98 -10.90
C LYS A 89 -10.89 -13.02 -10.43
N TYR A 90 -11.16 -12.56 -9.21
CA TYR A 90 -12.50 -12.51 -8.62
C TYR A 90 -13.25 -11.20 -8.91
N GLY A 91 -12.66 -10.28 -9.69
CA GLY A 91 -13.30 -9.05 -10.13
C GLY A 91 -13.43 -7.96 -9.05
N ALA A 92 -12.75 -8.10 -7.91
CA ALA A 92 -12.67 -7.07 -6.88
C ALA A 92 -11.83 -5.86 -7.35
N LEU A 93 -10.84 -6.10 -8.21
CA LEU A 93 -10.09 -5.07 -8.92
C LEU A 93 -10.58 -4.96 -10.36
N GLY A 94 -11.14 -3.81 -10.71
CA GLY A 94 -11.38 -3.47 -12.10
C GLY A 94 -10.06 -3.32 -12.85
N LEU A 95 -9.84 -4.13 -13.89
CA LEU A 95 -8.77 -3.87 -14.85
C LEU A 95 -9.10 -2.56 -15.58
N PRO A 96 -8.15 -1.60 -15.67
CA PRO A 96 -8.33 -0.42 -16.50
C PRO A 96 -8.72 -0.84 -17.92
N ARG A 97 -9.74 -0.19 -18.49
CA ARG A 97 -10.24 -0.50 -19.85
C ARG A 97 -9.14 -0.50 -20.93
N GLU A 98 -8.01 0.17 -20.69
CA GLU A 98 -6.85 0.21 -21.60
C GLU A 98 -6.18 -1.17 -21.81
N LEU A 99 -6.35 -2.13 -20.91
CA LEU A 99 -5.89 -3.53 -21.10
C LEU A 99 -6.94 -4.43 -21.78
N ASN A 100 -8.22 -4.02 -21.75
CA ASN A 100 -9.33 -4.73 -22.40
C ASN A 100 -9.55 -4.28 -23.86
N GLY A 101 -8.72 -3.37 -24.37
CA GLY A 101 -8.85 -2.74 -25.68
C GLY A 101 -7.95 -3.29 -26.80
N ALA A 102 -7.37 -4.48 -26.64
CA ALA A 102 -6.70 -5.20 -27.73
C ALA A 102 -7.65 -6.24 -28.36
N SER A 103 -8.81 -5.78 -28.83
CA SER A 103 -9.66 -6.51 -29.79
C SER A 103 -10.60 -5.52 -30.46
N ALA A 104 -10.14 -4.95 -31.57
CA ALA A 104 -10.95 -4.48 -32.67
C ALA A 104 -10.15 -4.69 -33.95
#